data_AF-G4D5L7-F1
#
_entry.id   AF-G4D5L7-F1
#
_cell.length_a   1.000
_cell.length_b   1.000
_cell.length_c   1.000
_cell.angle_alpha   90.00
_cell.angle_beta   90.00
_cell.angle_gamma   90.00
#
_symmetry.space_group_name_H-M   'P 1'
#
loop_
_entity.id
_entity.type
_entity.pdbx_description
1 polymer ?
#
loop_
_entity_poly.entity_id
_entity_poly.type
_entity_poly.pdbx_seq_one_letter_code
_entity_poly.pdbx_strand_id
1 'polypeptide(L)'
;DDYSSLNLLLNYLGITQKSSLVHLKDIIVYTVEEYMGLDEHTKRNLELTHGITTGTKKGSLFQVLDSTKTSMGSRELKKWIEKPLLDKGKIADRLNLVEELKENLILIDKINGQLNQINDIERLSFKISNSQISPKEIKALANSFSKIKGNSKRNFKFKLYSFKRLCKKYLYY
;
A
#
# COMPACT_ATOMS: atom_id res chain seq x y z
N ASP A 1 -5.35 20.20 -21.86
CA ASP A 1 -4.61 19.05 -22.41
C ASP A 1 -3.85 18.33 -21.31
N ASP A 2 -4.29 17.14 -20.92
CA ASP A 2 -3.71 16.36 -19.80
C ASP A 2 -2.20 16.11 -19.96
N TYR A 3 -1.72 16.05 -21.20
CA TYR A 3 -0.30 15.91 -21.53
C TYR A 3 0.53 17.15 -21.16
N SER A 4 -0.06 18.34 -21.12
CA SER A 4 0.63 19.58 -20.73
C SER A 4 0.97 19.56 -19.23
N SER A 5 0.01 19.18 -18.38
CA SER A 5 0.21 19.03 -16.94
C SER A 5 1.24 17.96 -16.61
N LEU A 6 1.21 16.83 -17.33
CA LEU A 6 2.19 15.76 -17.18
C LEU A 6 3.61 16.22 -17.53
N ASN A 7 3.76 16.93 -18.66
CA ASN A 7 5.06 17.46 -19.10
C ASN A 7 5.63 18.47 -18.10
N LEU A 8 4.79 19.35 -17.56
CA LEU A 8 5.20 20.32 -16.55
C LEU A 8 5.65 19.63 -15.24
N LEU A 9 4.93 18.59 -14.81
CA LEU A 9 5.31 17.79 -13.65
C LEU A 9 6.64 17.05 -13.87
N LEU A 10 6.83 16.40 -15.02
CA LEU A 10 8.07 15.69 -15.35
C LEU A 10 9.27 16.63 -15.42
N ASN A 11 9.10 17.82 -16.01
CA ASN A 11 10.14 18.85 -16.04
C ASN A 11 10.48 19.34 -14.63
N TYR A 12 9.47 19.61 -13.80
CA TYR A 12 9.68 20.03 -12.42
C TYR A 12 10.40 18.95 -11.60
N LEU A 13 10.03 17.67 -11.77
CA LEU A 13 10.73 16.54 -11.16
C LEU A 13 12.19 16.46 -11.64
N GLY A 14 12.46 16.64 -12.93
CA GLY A 14 13.84 16.68 -13.45
C GLY A 14 14.69 17.78 -12.83
N ILE A 15 14.12 18.98 -12.66
CA ILE A 15 14.81 20.13 -12.05
C ILE A 15 15.09 19.89 -10.56
N THR A 16 14.13 19.33 -9.82
CA THR A 16 14.19 19.21 -8.35
C THR A 16 14.93 17.96 -7.87
N GLN A 17 14.77 16.81 -8.53
CA GLN A 17 15.42 15.55 -8.16
C GLN A 17 16.87 15.48 -8.63
N LYS A 18 17.26 16.26 -9.66
CA LYS A 18 18.60 16.32 -10.27
C LYS A 18 19.23 14.93 -10.56
N SER A 19 18.39 13.91 -10.73
CA SER A 19 18.77 12.51 -10.91
C SER A 19 17.83 11.85 -11.92
N SER A 20 18.30 10.76 -12.55
CA SER A 20 17.54 10.04 -13.56
C SER A 20 16.29 9.40 -12.95
N LEU A 21 15.11 9.66 -13.52
CA LEU A 21 13.81 9.16 -13.06
C LEU A 21 13.56 7.67 -13.37
N VAL A 22 14.60 6.82 -13.30
CA VAL A 22 14.61 5.40 -13.72
C VAL A 22 13.59 4.55 -12.95
N HIS A 23 13.09 5.02 -11.81
CA HIS A 23 12.07 4.36 -11.01
C HIS A 23 10.64 4.61 -11.47
N LEU A 24 10.39 5.62 -12.32
CA LEU A 24 9.09 5.82 -12.94
C LEU A 24 8.92 4.78 -14.05
N LYS A 25 8.33 3.64 -13.70
CA LYS A 25 8.15 2.51 -14.63
C LYS A 25 6.97 2.73 -15.58
N ASP A 26 5.83 3.16 -15.04
CA ASP A 26 4.58 3.26 -15.80
C ASP A 26 3.85 4.57 -15.47
N ILE A 27 3.38 5.26 -16.51
CA ILE A 27 2.42 6.36 -16.38
C ILE A 27 1.06 5.78 -16.76
N ILE A 28 0.20 5.59 -15.76
CA ILE A 28 -1.13 5.01 -15.96
C ILE A 28 -2.13 6.16 -16.02
N VAL A 29 -2.78 6.33 -17.17
CA VAL A 29 -3.93 7.23 -17.29
C VAL A 29 -5.08 6.61 -16.50
N TYR A 30 -5.43 7.27 -15.40
CA TYR A 30 -6.47 6.80 -14.50
C TYR A 30 -7.84 7.19 -15.05
N THR A 31 -8.65 6.20 -15.43
CA THR A 31 -10.07 6.41 -15.77
C THR A 31 -10.92 6.30 -14.51
N VAL A 32 -11.89 7.20 -14.35
CA VAL A 32 -12.81 7.25 -13.19
C VAL A 32 -13.73 6.02 -13.12
N GLU A 33 -13.73 5.16 -14.12
CA GLU A 33 -14.63 4.01 -14.25
C GLU A 33 -14.29 2.82 -13.33
N GLU A 34 -13.06 2.72 -12.80
CA GLU A 34 -12.66 1.60 -11.93
C GLU A 34 -13.09 1.78 -10.46
N TYR A 35 -13.42 3.00 -10.05
CA TYR A 35 -13.61 3.37 -8.65
C TYR A 35 -14.82 4.28 -8.47
N MET A 36 -15.43 4.22 -7.29
CA MET A 36 -16.55 5.09 -6.95
C MET A 36 -16.10 6.56 -6.97
N GLY A 37 -16.79 7.37 -7.78
CA GLY A 37 -16.59 8.81 -7.86
C GLY A 37 -17.08 9.49 -6.59
N LEU A 38 -16.20 9.66 -5.61
CA LEU A 38 -16.44 10.45 -4.41
C LEU A 38 -15.80 11.82 -4.59
N ASP A 39 -16.61 12.88 -4.56
CA ASP A 39 -16.10 14.25 -4.56
C ASP A 39 -15.46 14.61 -3.20
N GLU A 40 -14.64 15.65 -3.19
CA GLU A 40 -13.91 16.05 -1.97
C GLU A 40 -14.86 16.47 -0.83
N HIS A 41 -16.04 17.01 -1.17
CA HIS A 41 -17.06 17.32 -0.17
C HIS A 41 -17.61 16.06 0.50
N THR A 42 -17.95 15.01 -0.27
CA THR A 42 -18.40 13.73 0.28
C THR A 42 -17.32 13.09 1.13
N LYS A 43 -16.06 13.04 0.65
CA LYS A 43 -14.95 12.47 1.43
C LYS A 43 -14.73 13.19 2.76
N ARG A 44 -14.87 14.52 2.76
CA ARG A 44 -14.74 15.35 3.96
C ARG A 44 -15.92 15.17 4.91
N ASN A 45 -17.15 15.23 4.40
CA ASN A 45 -18.38 15.13 5.19
C ASN A 45 -18.54 13.75 5.84
N LEU A 46 -18.05 12.70 5.18
CA LEU A 46 -18.00 11.35 5.74
C LEU A 46 -16.78 11.10 6.64
N GLU A 47 -15.92 12.10 6.85
CA GLU A 47 -14.70 11.98 7.64
C GLU A 47 -13.88 10.74 7.27
N LEU A 48 -13.70 10.47 5.96
CA LEU A 48 -13.13 9.20 5.50
C LEU A 48 -11.72 8.98 6.03
N THR A 49 -10.88 10.02 6.00
CA THR A 49 -9.47 9.92 6.42
C THR A 49 -9.08 10.86 7.55
N HIS A 50 -9.77 12.00 7.68
CA HIS A 50 -9.54 12.99 8.72
C HIS A 50 -10.88 13.48 9.29
N GLY A 51 -10.91 13.77 10.59
CA GLY A 51 -12.06 14.39 11.24
C GLY A 51 -12.19 15.86 10.87
N ILE A 52 -13.40 16.34 10.64
CA ILE A 52 -13.75 17.71 10.28
C ILE A 52 -13.31 18.67 11.38
N THR A 53 -13.54 18.32 12.64
CA THR A 53 -13.20 19.18 13.80
C THR A 53 -11.72 19.15 14.13
N THR A 54 -11.08 17.99 14.04
CA THR A 54 -9.69 17.84 14.50
C THR A 54 -8.66 18.14 13.40
N GLY A 55 -9.04 18.04 12.12
CA GLY A 55 -8.11 18.09 10.99
C GLY A 55 -7.10 16.94 10.97
N THR A 56 -7.20 16.00 11.91
CA THR A 56 -6.30 14.86 12.05
C THR A 56 -7.05 13.57 11.74
N LYS A 57 -6.34 12.45 11.72
CA LYS A 57 -6.95 11.11 11.67
C LYS A 57 -7.96 10.89 12.81
N LYS A 58 -7.88 11.62 13.93
CA LYS A 58 -8.77 11.42 15.08
C LYS A 58 -10.24 11.71 14.70
N GLY A 59 -11.11 10.74 14.95
CA GLY A 59 -12.53 10.78 14.63
C GLY A 59 -12.90 10.23 13.25
N SER A 60 -11.93 9.87 12.40
CA SER A 60 -12.19 9.44 11.02
C SER A 60 -12.47 7.94 10.90
N LEU A 61 -13.14 7.54 9.79
CA LEU A 61 -13.30 6.13 9.43
C LEU A 61 -11.95 5.41 9.35
N PHE A 62 -10.94 6.07 8.78
CA PHE A 62 -9.59 5.55 8.71
C PHE A 62 -8.98 5.26 10.09
N GLN A 63 -9.30 6.04 11.13
CA GLN A 63 -8.87 5.71 12.49
C GLN A 63 -9.44 4.40 12.98
N VAL A 64 -10.73 4.20 12.76
CA VAL A 64 -11.45 3.03 13.25
C VAL A 64 -10.95 1.76 12.55
N LEU A 65 -10.69 1.84 11.24
CA LEU A 65 -10.30 0.67 10.44
C LEU A 65 -8.81 0.33 10.48
N ASP A 66 -7.94 1.32 10.67
CA ASP A 66 -6.49 1.10 10.52
C ASP A 66 -5.86 0.42 11.75
N SER A 67 -5.88 -0.90 11.72
CA SER A 67 -5.14 -1.79 12.62
C SER A 67 -3.92 -2.45 11.95
N THR A 68 -3.44 -1.86 10.85
CA THR A 68 -2.35 -2.42 10.05
C THR A 68 -1.03 -2.44 10.83
N LYS A 69 -0.15 -3.39 10.50
CA LYS A 69 1.14 -3.58 11.20
C LYS A 69 2.32 -2.90 10.51
N THR A 70 2.11 -2.31 9.34
CA THR A 70 3.16 -1.64 8.56
C THR A 70 2.65 -0.30 8.02
N SER A 71 3.54 0.68 7.88
CA SER A 71 3.18 1.99 7.32
C SER A 71 2.72 1.88 5.86
N MET A 72 3.30 0.96 5.08
CA MET A 72 2.83 0.68 3.71
C MET A 72 1.41 0.10 3.68
N GLY A 73 1.06 -0.76 4.64
CA GLY A 73 -0.31 -1.28 4.78
C GLY A 73 -1.31 -0.20 5.14
N SER A 74 -0.95 0.69 6.08
CA SER A 74 -1.77 1.84 6.47
C SER A 74 -2.04 2.78 5.28
N ARG A 75 -1.03 3.04 4.44
CA ARG A 75 -1.19 3.82 3.19
C ARG A 75 -2.11 3.15 2.19
N GLU A 76 -1.95 1.84 1.96
CA GLU A 76 -2.80 1.11 1.02
C GLU A 76 -4.25 1.04 1.51
N LEU A 77 -4.49 0.85 2.81
CA LEU A 77 -5.82 0.92 3.41
C LEU A 77 -6.47 2.29 3.22
N LYS A 78 -5.71 3.37 3.49
CA LYS A 78 -6.19 4.74 3.26
C LYS A 78 -6.61 4.94 1.80
N LYS A 79 -5.81 4.46 0.85
CA LYS A 79 -6.12 4.49 -0.59
C LYS A 79 -7.39 3.70 -0.92
N TRP A 80 -7.63 2.55 -0.30
CA TRP A 80 -8.85 1.76 -0.52
C TRP A 80 -10.10 2.46 0.01
N ILE A 81 -9.99 3.17 1.12
CA ILE A 81 -11.10 3.98 1.67
C ILE A 81 -11.41 5.15 0.74
N GLU A 82 -10.39 5.87 0.27
CA GLU A 82 -10.56 7.03 -0.61
C GLU A 82 -11.00 6.66 -2.04
N LYS A 83 -10.73 5.42 -2.46
CA LYS A 83 -11.04 4.90 -3.79
C LYS A 83 -11.71 3.52 -3.69
N PRO A 84 -13.01 3.47 -3.34
CA PRO A 84 -13.77 2.23 -3.31
C PRO A 84 -13.85 1.61 -4.72
N LEU A 85 -13.72 0.29 -4.83
CA LEU A 85 -13.81 -0.42 -6.11
C LEU A 85 -15.26 -0.46 -6.61
N LEU A 86 -15.46 -0.45 -7.93
CA LEU A 86 -16.76 -0.74 -8.56
C LEU A 86 -16.86 -2.18 -9.10
N ASP A 87 -15.73 -2.81 -9.35
CA ASP A 87 -15.65 -4.18 -9.88
C ASP A 87 -16.03 -5.22 -8.80
N LYS A 88 -17.16 -5.90 -9.02
CA LYS A 88 -17.68 -6.93 -8.11
C LYS A 88 -16.69 -8.10 -7.92
N GLY A 89 -15.96 -8.50 -8.95
CA GLY A 89 -14.96 -9.56 -8.87
C GLY A 89 -13.79 -9.18 -7.95
N LYS A 90 -13.24 -7.96 -8.13
CA LYS A 90 -12.18 -7.43 -7.26
C LYS A 90 -12.66 -7.25 -5.82
N ILE A 91 -13.93 -6.89 -5.60
CA ILE A 91 -14.53 -6.81 -4.25
C ILE A 91 -14.65 -8.20 -3.63
N ALA A 92 -15.20 -9.17 -4.36
CA ALA A 92 -15.33 -10.55 -3.88
C ALA A 92 -13.97 -11.18 -3.54
N ASP A 93 -12.95 -10.93 -4.36
CA ASP A 93 -11.58 -11.36 -4.08
C ASP A 93 -11.05 -10.85 -2.73
N ARG A 94 -11.32 -9.57 -2.41
CA ARG A 94 -10.93 -8.98 -1.11
C ARG A 94 -11.72 -9.58 0.04
N LEU A 95 -13.03 -9.79 -0.13
CA LEU A 95 -13.89 -10.37 0.90
C LEU A 95 -13.51 -11.82 1.22
N ASN A 96 -13.28 -12.63 0.18
CA ASN A 96 -12.82 -14.02 0.34
C ASN A 96 -11.52 -14.08 1.14
N LEU A 97 -10.57 -13.18 0.89
CA LEU A 97 -9.33 -13.11 1.66
C LEU A 97 -9.56 -12.73 3.13
N VAL A 98 -10.47 -11.80 3.40
CA VAL A 98 -10.84 -11.43 4.77
C VAL A 98 -11.49 -12.62 5.50
N GLU A 99 -12.38 -13.34 4.82
CA GLU A 99 -13.05 -14.52 5.35
C GLU A 99 -12.05 -15.65 5.65
N GLU A 100 -11.19 -16.00 4.69
CA GLU A 100 -10.12 -17.00 4.86
C GLU A 100 -9.22 -16.68 6.06
N LEU A 101 -8.87 -15.40 6.25
CA LEU A 101 -8.03 -14.99 7.39
C LEU A 101 -8.82 -15.03 8.70
N LYS A 102 -10.08 -14.56 8.71
CA LYS A 102 -10.94 -14.52 9.90
C LYS A 102 -11.16 -15.92 10.47
N GLU A 103 -11.27 -16.94 9.63
CA GLU A 103 -11.43 -18.33 10.05
C GLU A 103 -10.17 -18.95 10.67
N ASN A 104 -9.00 -18.31 10.53
CA ASN A 104 -7.72 -18.83 11.02
C ASN A 104 -6.97 -17.82 11.89
N LEU A 105 -7.42 -17.68 13.15
CA LEU A 105 -6.83 -16.75 14.12
C LEU A 105 -5.35 -17.00 14.41
N ILE A 106 -4.92 -18.27 14.42
CA ILE A 106 -3.50 -18.64 14.60
C ILE A 106 -2.64 -18.10 13.45
N LEU A 107 -3.15 -18.19 12.22
CA LEU A 107 -2.49 -17.62 11.05
C LEU A 107 -2.42 -16.10 11.13
N ILE A 108 -3.51 -15.44 11.54
CA ILE A 108 -3.52 -13.97 11.74
C ILE A 108 -2.44 -13.55 12.73
N ASP A 109 -2.35 -14.19 13.89
CA ASP A 109 -1.37 -13.83 14.91
C ASP A 109 0.07 -14.00 14.40
N LYS A 110 0.34 -15.12 13.71
CA LYS A 110 1.63 -15.37 13.07
C LYS A 110 1.97 -14.31 12.02
N ILE A 111 1.02 -13.95 11.16
CA ILE A 111 1.21 -12.90 10.14
C ILE A 111 1.48 -11.56 10.81
N ASN A 112 0.71 -11.19 11.84
CA ASN A 112 0.89 -9.95 12.57
C ASN A 112 2.27 -9.86 13.23
N GLY A 113 2.73 -10.92 13.89
CA GLY A 113 4.05 -11.00 14.49
C GLY A 113 5.18 -10.85 13.46
N GLN A 114 4.97 -11.34 12.24
CA GLN A 114 5.91 -11.18 11.12
C GLN A 114 5.89 -9.77 10.55
N LEU A 115 4.71 -9.21 10.26
CA LEU A 115 4.55 -7.89 9.66
C LEU A 115 5.08 -6.77 10.58
N ASN A 116 4.94 -6.91 11.90
CA ASN A 116 5.51 -5.97 12.87
C ASN A 116 7.03 -5.80 12.76
N GLN A 117 7.74 -6.75 12.15
CA GLN A 117 9.20 -6.72 11.97
C GLN A 117 9.62 -6.19 10.59
N ILE A 118 8.65 -5.86 9.73
CA ILE A 118 8.89 -5.38 8.38
C ILE A 118 8.85 -3.85 8.37
N ASN A 119 9.95 -3.26 7.93
CA ASN A 119 10.05 -1.82 7.72
C ASN A 119 9.31 -1.43 6.44
N ASP A 120 9.16 -0.13 6.23
CA ASP A 120 8.49 0.44 5.07
C ASP A 120 9.27 0.21 3.76
N ILE A 121 9.13 -0.98 3.17
CA ILE A 121 9.88 -1.42 1.99
C ILE A 121 9.65 -0.49 0.79
N GLU A 122 8.41 -0.05 0.58
CA GLU A 122 8.05 0.86 -0.52
C GLU A 122 8.84 2.17 -0.44
N ARG A 123 8.84 2.82 0.74
CA ARG A 123 9.59 4.06 0.96
C ARG A 123 11.09 3.85 0.82
N LEU A 124 11.61 2.73 1.33
CA LEU A 124 13.03 2.42 1.25
C LEU A 124 13.48 2.11 -0.19
N SER A 125 12.64 1.43 -0.97
CA SER A 125 12.87 1.16 -2.41
C SER A 125 12.98 2.45 -3.20
N PHE A 126 12.08 3.41 -2.96
CA PHE A 126 12.15 4.75 -3.57
C PHE A 126 13.42 5.52 -3.20
N LYS A 127 13.88 5.43 -1.94
CA LYS A 127 15.14 6.04 -1.53
C LYS A 127 16.35 5.38 -2.19
N ILE A 128 16.33 4.06 -2.39
CA ILE A 128 17.38 3.33 -3.10
C ILE A 128 17.47 3.81 -4.54
N SER A 129 16.34 3.90 -5.25
CA SER A 129 16.34 4.31 -6.64
C SER A 129 16.85 5.74 -6.85
N ASN A 130 16.69 6.60 -5.85
CA ASN A 130 17.18 7.99 -5.88
C ASN A 130 18.55 8.16 -5.24
N SER A 131 19.24 7.07 -4.86
CA SER A 131 20.56 7.11 -4.19
C SER A 131 20.58 7.95 -2.90
N GLN A 132 19.43 8.06 -2.22
CA GLN A 132 19.22 8.87 -1.00
C GLN A 132 19.12 8.02 0.26
N ILE A 133 19.39 6.71 0.16
CA ILE A 133 19.27 5.78 1.27
C ILE A 133 20.50 5.82 2.18
N SER A 134 20.27 5.80 3.50
CA SER A 134 21.35 5.70 4.50
C SER A 134 21.77 4.25 4.79
N PRO A 135 23.00 3.99 5.29
CA PRO A 135 23.43 2.65 5.68
C PRO A 135 22.52 1.98 6.73
N LYS A 136 21.97 2.77 7.66
CA LYS A 136 21.01 2.28 8.67
C LYS A 136 19.73 1.78 8.02
N GLU A 137 19.23 2.48 7.01
CA GLU A 137 18.04 2.09 6.24
C GLU A 137 18.28 0.86 5.37
N ILE A 138 19.47 0.73 4.76
CA ILE A 138 19.87 -0.49 4.03
C ILE A 138 19.86 -1.70 4.98
N LYS A 139 20.42 -1.56 6.18
CA LYS A 139 20.39 -2.62 7.21
C LYS A 139 18.96 -2.95 7.64
N ALA A 140 18.11 -1.95 7.82
CA ALA A 140 16.70 -2.13 8.16
C ALA A 140 15.95 -2.91 7.07
N LEU A 141 16.22 -2.60 5.80
CA LEU A 141 15.65 -3.31 4.65
C LEU A 141 16.15 -4.76 4.57
N ALA A 142 17.46 -4.99 4.74
CA ALA A 142 18.05 -6.33 4.76
C ALA A 142 17.45 -7.19 5.88
N ASN A 143 17.22 -6.60 7.06
CA ASN A 143 16.53 -7.25 8.16
C ASN A 143 15.08 -7.62 7.79
N SER A 144 14.34 -6.73 7.12
CA SER A 144 12.98 -7.07 6.66
C SER A 144 12.99 -8.21 5.64
N PHE A 145 13.93 -8.23 4.68
CA PHE A 145 14.05 -9.33 3.73
C PHE A 145 14.46 -10.66 4.37
N SER A 146 15.33 -10.66 5.38
CA SER A 146 15.73 -11.89 6.07
C SER A 146 14.56 -12.54 6.81
N LYS A 147 13.64 -11.72 7.36
CA LYS A 147 12.40 -12.18 7.99
C LYS A 147 11.42 -12.76 6.97
N ILE A 148 11.33 -12.19 5.77
CA ILE A 148 10.51 -12.76 4.69
C ILE A 148 11.11 -14.10 4.21
N LYS A 149 12.43 -14.15 3.95
CA LYS A 149 13.11 -15.35 3.42
C LYS A 149 13.21 -16.51 4.41
N GLY A 150 13.51 -16.24 5.68
CA GLY A 150 13.61 -17.26 6.73
C GLY A 150 12.31 -18.05 6.92
N ASN A 151 11.18 -17.43 6.62
CA ASN A 151 9.85 -18.02 6.72
C ASN A 151 9.38 -18.69 5.42
N SER A 152 9.95 -18.34 4.26
CA SER A 152 9.68 -19.03 2.99
C SER A 152 10.20 -20.48 2.99
N LYS A 153 11.33 -20.75 3.68
CA LYS A 153 11.93 -22.10 3.78
C LYS A 153 11.24 -23.03 4.78
N ARG A 154 10.48 -22.49 5.75
CA ARG A 154 9.73 -23.27 6.76
C ARG A 154 8.22 -23.15 6.50
N ASN A 155 7.70 -24.06 5.67
CA ASN A 155 6.27 -24.40 5.56
C ASN A 155 5.28 -23.24 5.33
N PHE A 156 5.22 -22.76 4.09
CA PHE A 156 3.95 -22.29 3.51
C PHE A 156 3.48 -23.28 2.44
N LYS A 157 3.35 -24.57 2.79
CA LYS A 157 2.50 -25.53 2.06
C LYS A 157 1.07 -25.37 2.60
N PHE A 158 0.41 -24.27 2.24
CA PHE A 158 -1.02 -24.12 2.50
C PHE A 158 -1.74 -23.84 1.18
N LYS A 159 -2.94 -24.41 1.06
CA LYS A 159 -3.84 -24.36 -0.12
C LYS A 159 -4.45 -22.95 -0.35
N LEU A 160 -3.74 -21.87 -0.01
CA LEU A 160 -4.20 -20.50 -0.21
C LEU A 160 -3.83 -20.02 -1.63
N TYR A 161 -4.63 -20.42 -2.62
CA TYR A 161 -4.52 -19.91 -3.99
C TYR A 161 -4.75 -18.38 -4.04
N SER A 162 -5.70 -17.88 -3.23
CA SER A 162 -6.10 -16.47 -3.13
C SER A 162 -4.97 -15.58 -2.58
N PHE A 163 -4.37 -15.96 -1.45
CA PHE A 163 -3.29 -15.20 -0.79
C PHE A 163 -1.99 -15.20 -1.60
N LYS A 164 -1.61 -16.33 -2.22
CA LYS A 164 -0.46 -16.37 -3.13
C LYS A 164 -0.64 -15.41 -4.32
N ARG A 165 -1.85 -15.32 -4.89
CA ARG A 165 -2.16 -14.39 -5.99
C ARG A 165 -2.03 -12.93 -5.56
N LEU A 166 -2.50 -12.59 -4.36
CA LEU A 166 -2.37 -11.24 -3.80
C LEU A 166 -0.91 -10.90 -3.47
N CYS A 167 -0.17 -11.80 -2.80
CA CYS A 167 1.27 -11.61 -2.59
C CYS A 167 2.02 -11.47 -3.91
N LYS A 168 1.66 -12.19 -4.97
CA LYS A 168 2.29 -12.01 -6.29
C LYS A 168 2.04 -10.63 -6.90
N LYS A 169 0.88 -10.01 -6.61
CA LYS A 169 0.52 -8.67 -7.09
C LYS A 169 1.19 -7.54 -6.29
N TYR A 170 1.50 -7.76 -5.01
CA TYR A 170 1.97 -6.71 -4.08
C TYR A 170 3.39 -6.92 -3.51
N LEU A 171 3.98 -8.13 -3.57
CA LEU A 171 5.33 -8.44 -3.07
C LEU A 171 6.37 -8.65 -4.18
N TYR A 172 5.98 -8.61 -5.46
CA TYR A 172 6.88 -8.76 -6.62
C TYR A 172 7.00 -7.48 -7.46
N TYR A 173 7.11 -6.33 -6.78
CA TYR A 173 7.63 -5.08 -7.36
C TYR A 173 8.98 -4.74 -6.77
#